data_AF-A0AAV5AKZ1-F1
#
_entry.id   AF-A0AAV5AKZ1-F1
#
_cell.length_a   1.000
_cell.length_b   1.000
_cell.length_c   1.000
_cell.angle_alpha   90.00
_cell.angle_beta   90.00
_cell.angle_gamma   90.00
#
_symmetry.space_group_name_H-M   'P 1'
#
loop_
_entity.id
_entity.type
_entity.pdbx_description
1 polymer ?
#
loop_
_entity_poly.entity_id
_entity_poly.type
_entity_poly.pdbx_seq_one_letter_code
_entity_poly.pdbx_strand_id
1 'polypeptide(L)'
;MNGRHTEHATGALGISTLEPSCITAGSPPGTDAVDFFLTVRRLYQSLPTFEWLAQGGITPSSSEKFTLSQITDVLQQASGVIPALDCDGSALNQISWYFNLQGSVIDGNFIMIDAPSKGSCASSGLTYPPKPGSSSGGGSGTSSPVSGPTGAPSGVPAKSTISILTSSGTKGGVLTSGTWSVQTPATFTATTSGSGFTLKTSKGNCGVSGGQFECGSGVSSSVFGATTSGENLLLTFQGSSEFTASSVPSGTAQIAIFTGSGKSEDFNLVFDDA
;
A
#
# COMPACT_ATOMS: atom_id res chain seq x y z
N MET A 1 13.23 6.63 -21.15
CA MET A 1 14.50 5.89 -21.18
C MET A 1 14.90 5.55 -19.74
N ASN A 2 14.45 4.40 -19.23
CA ASN A 2 14.60 3.96 -17.83
C ASN A 2 15.66 2.84 -17.66
N GLY A 3 16.55 2.67 -18.65
CA GLY A 3 17.42 1.48 -18.76
C GLY A 3 18.64 1.44 -17.83
N ARG A 4 18.92 2.49 -17.05
CA ARG A 4 20.14 2.56 -16.21
C ARG A 4 19.95 2.22 -14.72
N HIS A 5 18.71 2.00 -14.26
CA HIS A 5 18.47 1.51 -12.90
C HIS A 5 18.44 -0.03 -12.80
N THR A 6 18.34 -0.74 -13.93
CA THR A 6 18.35 -2.21 -13.98
C THR A 6 19.75 -2.82 -14.05
N GLU A 7 20.82 -2.02 -14.11
CA GLU A 7 22.20 -2.51 -14.00
C GLU A 7 22.63 -2.80 -12.54
N HIS A 8 21.67 -2.93 -11.62
CA HIS A 8 21.91 -3.43 -10.26
C HIS A 8 21.96 -4.97 -10.23
N ALA A 9 22.80 -5.56 -11.07
CA ALA A 9 23.17 -6.98 -10.97
C ALA A 9 24.08 -7.24 -9.77
N THR A 10 24.67 -6.22 -9.13
CA THR A 10 25.63 -6.41 -8.03
C THR A 10 25.04 -7.09 -6.79
N GLY A 11 23.75 -6.86 -6.50
CA GLY A 11 23.07 -7.53 -5.38
C GLY A 11 22.64 -8.97 -5.68
N ALA A 12 22.26 -9.26 -6.94
CA ALA A 12 21.82 -10.58 -7.38
C ALA A 12 22.98 -11.54 -7.64
N LEU A 13 24.11 -11.05 -8.15
CA LEU A 13 25.29 -11.86 -8.51
C LEU A 13 25.99 -12.50 -7.29
N GLY A 14 25.67 -12.07 -6.06
CA GLY A 14 26.19 -12.66 -4.81
C GLY A 14 25.26 -13.69 -4.17
N ILE A 15 24.12 -14.00 -4.79
CA ILE A 15 23.10 -14.89 -4.23
C ILE A 15 23.29 -16.29 -4.83
N SER A 16 23.84 -17.21 -4.05
CA SER A 16 24.13 -18.58 -4.50
C SER A 16 22.88 -19.35 -4.95
N THR A 17 21.70 -19.04 -4.40
CA THR A 17 20.45 -19.73 -4.77
C THR A 17 19.88 -19.28 -6.11
N LEU A 18 20.47 -18.28 -6.76
CA LEU A 18 20.12 -17.83 -8.11
C LEU A 18 21.14 -18.30 -9.16
N GLU A 19 22.12 -19.12 -8.77
CA GLU A 19 23.03 -19.74 -9.75
C GLU A 19 22.25 -20.63 -10.73
N PRO A 20 22.65 -20.70 -12.01
CA PRO A 20 21.93 -21.49 -13.01
C PRO A 20 21.75 -22.98 -12.65
N SER A 21 22.65 -23.54 -11.84
CA SER A 21 22.59 -24.91 -11.32
C SER A 21 21.50 -25.13 -10.26
N CYS A 22 21.05 -24.06 -9.60
CA CYS A 22 20.01 -24.07 -8.57
C CYS A 22 18.61 -23.77 -9.13
N ILE A 23 18.53 -23.34 -10.40
CA ILE A 23 17.28 -23.06 -11.11
C ILE A 23 16.88 -24.32 -11.92
N THR A 24 15.58 -24.50 -12.14
CA THR A 24 15.05 -25.64 -12.90
C THR A 24 15.77 -25.81 -14.24
N ALA A 25 16.31 -27.00 -14.48
CA ALA A 25 17.03 -27.32 -15.71
C ALA A 25 16.15 -27.10 -16.95
N GLY A 26 16.67 -26.40 -17.95
CA GLY A 26 15.94 -26.03 -19.17
C GLY A 26 15.21 -24.69 -19.11
N SER A 27 15.35 -23.92 -18.02
CA SER A 27 14.80 -22.57 -17.93
C SER A 27 15.40 -21.63 -19.00
N PRO A 28 14.61 -20.72 -19.60
CA PRO A 28 15.13 -19.74 -20.54
C PRO A 28 16.23 -18.85 -19.91
N PRO A 29 17.21 -18.37 -20.70
CA PRO A 29 18.18 -17.39 -20.23
C PRO A 29 17.50 -16.16 -19.61
N GLY A 30 17.97 -15.70 -18.45
CA GLY A 30 17.43 -14.53 -17.73
C GLY A 30 16.30 -14.84 -16.73
N THR A 31 15.93 -16.12 -16.56
CA THR A 31 14.94 -16.54 -15.54
C THR A 31 15.37 -16.16 -14.12
N ASP A 32 16.67 -16.28 -13.82
CA ASP A 32 17.32 -15.85 -12.58
C ASP A 32 17.05 -14.38 -12.24
N ALA A 33 17.25 -13.49 -13.22
CA ALA A 33 17.03 -12.06 -13.03
C ALA A 33 15.55 -11.76 -12.84
N VAL A 34 14.66 -12.40 -13.60
CA VAL A 34 13.21 -12.23 -13.47
C VAL A 34 12.75 -12.65 -12.08
N ASP A 35 13.15 -13.83 -11.62
CA ASP A 35 12.75 -14.36 -10.31
C ASP A 35 13.30 -13.50 -9.16
N PHE A 36 14.52 -12.96 -9.29
CA PHE A 36 15.07 -12.00 -8.34
C PHE A 36 14.20 -10.73 -8.24
N PHE A 37 13.86 -10.09 -9.37
CA PHE A 37 13.06 -8.87 -9.35
C PHE A 37 11.63 -9.11 -8.84
N LEU A 38 11.03 -10.25 -9.17
CA LEU A 38 9.72 -10.64 -8.64
C LEU A 38 9.77 -10.83 -7.12
N THR A 39 10.82 -11.47 -6.61
CA THR A 39 11.05 -11.65 -5.17
C THR A 39 11.22 -10.30 -4.46
N VAL A 40 12.09 -9.43 -4.98
CA VAL A 40 12.29 -8.07 -4.42
C VAL A 40 10.98 -7.30 -4.41
N ARG A 41 10.18 -7.38 -5.48
CA ARG A 41 8.87 -6.74 -5.54
C ARG A 41 7.92 -7.28 -4.45
N ARG A 42 7.85 -8.59 -4.27
CA ARG A 42 7.00 -9.22 -3.24
C ARG A 42 7.42 -8.78 -1.83
N LEU A 43 8.73 -8.80 -1.54
CA LEU A 43 9.25 -8.34 -0.25
C LEU A 43 8.97 -6.86 -0.02
N TYR A 44 9.19 -6.01 -1.01
CA TYR A 44 8.89 -4.57 -0.91
C TYR A 44 7.40 -4.32 -0.63
N GLN A 45 6.50 -5.06 -1.30
CA GLN A 45 5.06 -4.96 -1.07
C GLN A 45 4.63 -5.43 0.32
N SER A 46 5.36 -6.38 0.93
CA SER A 46 5.11 -6.84 2.30
C SER A 46 5.57 -5.86 3.39
N LEU A 47 6.32 -4.81 3.02
CA LEU A 47 6.91 -3.84 3.93
C LEU A 47 6.36 -2.43 3.66
N PRO A 48 5.07 -2.12 3.96
CA PRO A 48 4.45 -0.80 3.75
C PRO A 48 4.99 0.26 4.73
N THR A 49 6.30 0.52 4.64
CA THR A 49 7.09 1.31 5.59
C THR A 49 6.56 2.74 5.73
N PHE A 50 6.15 3.36 4.62
CA PHE A 50 5.54 4.69 4.64
C PHE A 50 4.25 4.73 5.45
N GLU A 51 3.40 3.70 5.34
CA GLU A 51 2.11 3.67 6.05
C GLU A 51 2.30 3.45 7.54
N TRP A 52 3.23 2.58 7.93
CA TRP A 52 3.60 2.40 9.33
C TRP A 52 4.04 3.73 9.94
N LEU A 53 4.93 4.46 9.27
CA LEU A 53 5.37 5.79 9.70
C LEU A 53 4.20 6.78 9.78
N ALA A 54 3.37 6.85 8.74
CA ALA A 54 2.23 7.76 8.70
C ALA A 54 1.20 7.47 9.81
N GLN A 55 0.93 6.19 10.11
CA GLN A 55 0.06 5.78 11.22
C GLN A 55 0.62 6.18 12.59
N GLY A 56 1.95 6.18 12.72
CA GLY A 56 2.66 6.72 13.89
C GLY A 56 2.81 8.24 13.89
N GLY A 57 2.19 8.97 12.94
CA GLY A 57 2.26 10.42 12.84
C GLY A 57 3.56 10.97 12.23
N ILE A 58 4.37 10.12 11.60
CA ILE A 58 5.63 10.49 10.95
C ILE A 58 5.39 10.55 9.44
N THR A 59 5.20 11.76 8.94
CA THR A 59 5.01 12.01 7.50
C THR A 59 6.08 12.96 6.97
N PRO A 60 6.35 12.96 5.64
CA PRO A 60 7.29 13.92 5.07
C PRO A 60 6.89 15.36 5.39
N SER A 61 7.83 16.14 5.93
CA SER A 61 7.60 17.51 6.38
C SER A 61 8.81 18.39 6.07
N SER A 62 8.55 19.65 5.69
CA SER A 62 9.60 20.64 5.42
C SER A 62 10.18 21.28 6.68
N SER A 63 9.51 21.14 7.83
CA SER A 63 9.88 21.82 9.07
C SER A 63 10.00 20.90 10.29
N GLU A 64 9.31 19.76 10.30
CA GLU A 64 9.35 18.85 11.44
C GLU A 64 10.69 18.12 11.53
N LYS A 65 11.05 17.83 12.78
CA LYS A 65 12.23 17.04 13.11
C LYS A 65 11.84 15.89 14.01
N PHE A 66 12.44 14.74 13.74
CA PHE A 66 12.20 13.50 14.46
C PHE A 66 13.45 13.07 15.22
N THR A 67 13.24 12.20 16.20
CA THR A 67 14.29 11.43 16.87
C THR A 67 14.39 10.05 16.25
N LEU A 68 15.56 9.43 16.36
CA LEU A 68 15.77 8.08 15.83
C LEU A 68 14.78 7.10 16.46
N SER A 69 14.60 7.20 17.79
CA SER A 69 13.67 6.36 18.53
C SER A 69 12.22 6.53 18.07
N GLN A 70 11.74 7.75 17.81
CA GLN A 70 10.38 7.95 17.31
C GLN A 70 10.11 7.17 16.00
N ILE A 71 11.07 7.19 15.08
CA ILE A 71 10.93 6.48 13.80
C ILE A 71 11.04 4.96 14.02
N THR A 72 12.06 4.50 14.77
CA THR A 72 12.28 3.07 14.98
C THR A 72 11.20 2.41 15.83
N ASP A 73 10.63 3.11 16.83
CA ASP A 73 9.60 2.57 17.71
C ASP A 73 8.30 2.31 16.93
N VAL A 74 7.93 3.23 16.04
CA VAL A 74 6.76 3.06 15.14
C VAL A 74 6.97 1.88 14.20
N LEU A 75 8.17 1.77 13.60
CA LEU A 75 8.50 0.67 12.70
C LEU A 75 8.56 -0.68 13.43
N GLN A 76 9.10 -0.71 14.65
CA GLN A 76 9.16 -1.91 15.48
C GLN A 76 7.76 -2.34 15.93
N GLN A 77 6.91 -1.39 16.33
CA GLN A 77 5.53 -1.70 16.71
C GLN A 77 4.75 -2.33 15.55
N ALA A 78 5.00 -1.86 14.31
CA ALA A 78 4.28 -2.34 13.15
C ALA A 78 4.83 -3.66 12.57
N SER A 79 6.15 -3.85 12.57
CA SER A 79 6.81 -4.98 11.91
C SER A 79 7.33 -6.06 12.86
N GLY A 80 7.43 -5.76 14.16
CA GLY A 80 8.03 -6.62 15.18
C GLY A 80 9.55 -6.55 15.27
N VAL A 81 10.24 -5.81 14.39
CA VAL A 81 11.71 -5.69 14.36
C VAL A 81 12.17 -4.25 14.14
N ILE A 82 13.42 -3.96 14.47
CA ILE A 82 14.04 -2.63 14.29
C ILE A 82 14.88 -2.62 13.01
N PRO A 83 14.53 -1.83 11.96
CA PRO A 83 15.36 -1.67 10.78
C PRO A 83 16.55 -0.72 11.03
N ALA A 84 17.54 -0.74 10.11
CA ALA A 84 18.62 0.27 10.11
C ALA A 84 18.17 1.53 9.37
N LEU A 85 18.53 2.70 9.90
CA LEU A 85 18.21 3.99 9.32
C LEU A 85 19.49 4.73 8.95
N ASP A 86 19.65 5.03 7.66
CA ASP A 86 20.77 5.80 7.15
C ASP A 86 20.30 7.17 6.66
N CYS A 87 21.09 8.18 7.02
CA CYS A 87 20.80 9.58 6.74
C CYS A 87 21.85 10.18 5.80
N ASP A 88 21.39 11.09 4.95
CA ASP A 88 22.24 12.05 4.25
C ASP A 88 22.19 13.38 5.02
N GLY A 89 23.26 13.67 5.76
CA GLY A 89 23.24 14.73 6.77
C GLY A 89 22.20 14.44 7.86
N SER A 90 21.19 15.31 7.98
CA SER A 90 20.05 15.07 8.88
C SER A 90 18.84 14.44 8.18
N ALA A 91 18.84 14.33 6.85
CA ALA A 91 17.70 13.83 6.11
C ALA A 91 17.68 12.30 6.11
N LEU A 92 16.56 11.70 6.52
CA LEU A 92 16.31 10.28 6.38
C LEU A 92 16.38 9.92 4.89
N ASN A 93 17.33 9.05 4.54
CA ASN A 93 17.63 8.71 3.15
C ASN A 93 17.32 7.24 2.85
N GLN A 94 17.54 6.32 3.80
CA GLN A 94 17.31 4.90 3.61
C GLN A 94 16.81 4.23 4.89
N ILE A 95 15.90 3.26 4.70
CA ILE A 95 15.48 2.30 5.72
C ILE A 95 15.83 0.91 5.18
N SER A 96 16.63 0.16 5.92
CA SER A 96 17.08 -1.18 5.53
C SER A 96 16.45 -2.24 6.43
N TRP A 97 15.67 -3.12 5.81
CA TRP A 97 15.07 -4.28 6.43
C TRP A 97 15.97 -5.51 6.26
N TYR A 98 16.13 -6.28 7.33
CA TYR A 98 17.01 -7.45 7.36
C TYR A 98 16.20 -8.72 7.53
N PHE A 99 16.64 -9.77 6.85
CA PHE A 99 15.96 -11.06 6.83
C PHE A 99 16.98 -12.19 6.98
N ASN A 100 16.61 -13.20 7.75
CA ASN A 100 17.16 -14.54 7.57
C ASN A 100 16.35 -15.24 6.48
N LEU A 101 17.03 -15.92 5.57
CA LEU A 101 16.40 -16.70 4.52
C LEU A 101 16.43 -18.19 4.89
N GLN A 102 15.27 -18.83 4.88
CA GLN A 102 15.15 -20.29 4.93
C GLN A 102 14.72 -20.81 3.56
N GLY A 103 15.62 -21.49 2.86
CA GLY A 103 15.39 -21.99 1.51
C GLY A 103 16.04 -21.12 0.44
N SER A 104 15.48 -21.13 -0.78
CA SER A 104 15.99 -20.34 -1.91
C SER A 104 15.45 -18.91 -1.88
N VAL A 105 16.13 -17.96 -2.53
CA VAL A 105 15.61 -16.60 -2.71
C VAL A 105 14.30 -16.58 -3.50
N ILE A 106 14.04 -17.58 -4.36
CA ILE A 106 12.87 -17.59 -5.26
C ILE A 106 11.57 -17.93 -4.50
N ASP A 107 11.61 -18.95 -3.64
CA ASP A 107 10.45 -19.55 -2.99
C ASP A 107 10.63 -19.79 -1.48
N GLY A 108 11.78 -19.41 -0.93
CA GLY A 108 12.10 -19.55 0.49
C GLY A 108 11.38 -18.55 1.38
N ASN A 109 11.45 -18.83 2.67
CA ASN A 109 10.80 -18.03 3.69
C ASN A 109 11.76 -16.95 4.21
N PHE A 110 11.37 -15.68 4.04
CA PHE A 110 12.10 -14.52 4.53
C PHE A 110 11.62 -14.14 5.93
N ILE A 111 12.45 -14.39 6.93
CA ILE A 111 12.14 -14.14 8.34
C ILE A 111 12.79 -12.82 8.73
N MET A 112 11.97 -11.80 9.01
CA MET A 112 12.45 -10.50 9.47
C MET A 112 13.26 -10.63 10.77
N ILE A 113 14.35 -9.87 10.85
CA ILE A 113 15.19 -9.77 12.05
C ILE A 113 15.53 -8.32 12.35
N ASP A 114 15.92 -8.05 13.59
CA ASP A 114 16.51 -6.76 13.95
C ASP A 114 17.76 -6.51 13.13
N ALA A 115 17.94 -5.26 12.74
CA ALA A 115 19.12 -4.84 12.02
C ALA A 115 20.37 -5.05 12.88
N PRO A 116 21.46 -5.61 12.31
CA PRO A 116 22.69 -5.86 13.05
C PRO A 116 23.42 -4.57 13.45
N SER A 117 23.04 -3.43 12.85
CA SER A 117 23.51 -2.11 13.22
C SER A 117 22.38 -1.09 13.01
N LYS A 118 22.40 0.00 13.77
CA LYS A 118 21.36 1.05 13.73
C LYS A 118 21.39 1.95 12.48
N GLY A 119 22.45 1.88 11.66
CA GLY A 119 22.70 2.80 10.55
C GLY A 119 23.40 4.11 10.97
N SER A 120 23.45 5.07 10.04
CA SER A 120 24.20 6.32 10.18
C SER A 120 23.45 7.51 10.78
N CYS A 121 22.12 7.41 10.92
CA CYS A 121 21.30 8.51 11.43
C CYS A 121 21.65 8.91 12.88
N ALA A 122 21.66 10.22 13.15
CA ALA A 122 21.85 10.76 14.50
C ALA A 122 20.63 10.46 15.40
N SER A 123 20.82 10.52 16.72
CA SER A 123 19.74 10.23 17.68
C SER A 123 18.57 11.23 17.62
N SER A 124 18.80 12.45 17.15
CA SER A 124 17.81 13.53 17.13
C SER A 124 18.05 14.51 15.99
N GLY A 125 17.00 15.24 15.61
CA GLY A 125 17.09 16.31 14.61
C GLY A 125 16.98 15.82 13.18
N LEU A 126 16.46 14.60 13.00
CA LEU A 126 16.25 13.96 11.71
C LEU A 126 15.16 14.69 10.93
N THR A 127 15.37 14.95 9.65
CA THR A 127 14.37 15.50 8.75
C THR A 127 13.84 14.40 7.84
N TYR A 128 12.55 14.43 7.53
CA TYR A 128 11.96 13.55 6.53
C TYR A 128 11.40 14.42 5.40
N PRO A 129 12.22 14.81 4.42
CA PRO A 129 11.82 15.82 3.44
C PRO A 129 10.75 15.28 2.47
N PRO A 130 9.77 16.11 2.11
CA PRO A 130 8.83 15.84 1.03
C PRO A 130 9.57 15.64 -0.30
N LYS A 131 9.06 14.74 -1.14
CA LYS A 131 9.64 14.50 -2.47
C LYS A 131 9.52 15.77 -3.33
N PRO A 132 10.59 16.21 -4.03
CA PRO A 132 10.51 17.37 -4.91
C PRO A 132 9.43 17.15 -5.98
N GLY A 133 8.42 18.02 -5.99
CA GLY A 133 7.18 17.89 -6.78
C GLY A 133 5.91 17.70 -5.95
N SER A 134 6.03 17.35 -4.66
CA SER A 134 4.94 17.41 -3.69
C SER A 134 5.09 18.70 -2.87
N SER A 135 4.28 19.70 -3.17
CA SER A 135 4.23 20.94 -2.39
C SER A 135 3.82 20.63 -0.95
N SER A 136 4.77 20.77 -0.04
CA SER A 136 4.62 20.58 1.39
C SER A 136 4.01 21.80 2.06
N GLY A 137 2.83 21.63 2.66
CA GLY A 137 2.34 22.54 3.69
C GLY A 137 2.85 22.05 5.04
N GLY A 138 3.92 22.67 5.56
CA GLY A 138 4.30 22.52 6.96
C GLY A 138 3.33 23.29 7.85
N GLY A 139 3.01 22.75 9.03
CA GLY A 139 2.14 23.41 10.00
C GLY A 139 2.31 22.84 11.40
N SER A 140 3.22 23.44 12.17
CA SER A 140 3.26 23.29 13.62
C SER A 140 2.14 24.12 14.26
N GLY A 141 1.34 23.47 15.10
CA GLY A 141 0.76 24.04 16.32
C GLY A 141 -0.40 25.05 16.23
N THR A 142 -1.59 24.53 16.54
CA THR A 142 -2.63 25.10 17.44
C THR A 142 -3.89 25.74 16.82
N SER A 143 -5.03 25.19 17.28
CA SER A 143 -6.40 25.72 17.38
C SER A 143 -7.29 25.79 16.12
N SER A 144 -8.12 24.74 15.99
CA SER A 144 -9.58 24.71 15.68
C SER A 144 -10.15 25.50 14.48
N PRO A 145 -11.41 25.19 14.09
CA PRO A 145 -11.75 24.47 12.88
C PRO A 145 -12.11 25.41 11.71
N VAL A 146 -11.51 25.24 10.53
CA VAL A 146 -12.01 25.91 9.32
C VAL A 146 -12.03 24.96 8.13
N SER A 147 -13.22 24.94 7.54
CA SER A 147 -13.69 24.22 6.37
C SER A 147 -13.01 24.63 5.05
N GLY A 148 -12.66 23.62 4.25
CA GLY A 148 -12.63 23.65 2.76
C GLY A 148 -11.32 24.05 2.07
N PRO A 149 -11.10 23.74 0.77
CA PRO A 149 -11.90 22.92 -0.15
C PRO A 149 -11.18 21.65 -0.68
N THR A 150 -11.99 20.63 -0.95
CA THR A 150 -11.64 19.26 -1.35
C THR A 150 -11.42 19.15 -2.87
N GLY A 151 -10.20 18.92 -3.32
CA GLY A 151 -9.90 18.59 -4.72
C GLY A 151 -10.02 17.08 -4.98
N ALA A 152 -10.73 16.70 -6.04
CA ALA A 152 -10.79 15.31 -6.51
C ALA A 152 -9.40 14.81 -6.95
N PRO A 153 -9.07 13.54 -6.71
CA PRO A 153 -7.84 12.93 -7.18
C PRO A 153 -7.82 12.89 -8.71
N SER A 154 -6.72 13.29 -9.34
CA SER A 154 -6.62 13.33 -10.81
C SER A 154 -6.89 11.95 -11.41
N GLY A 155 -7.91 11.85 -12.27
CA GLY A 155 -8.29 10.60 -12.95
C GLY A 155 -9.33 9.75 -12.23
N VAL A 156 -9.85 10.17 -11.07
CA VAL A 156 -10.93 9.50 -10.34
C VAL A 156 -12.08 10.49 -10.13
N PRO A 157 -13.34 10.11 -10.39
CA PRO A 157 -14.48 10.97 -10.15
C PRO A 157 -14.57 11.40 -8.67
N ALA A 158 -14.86 12.68 -8.43
CA ALA A 158 -15.06 13.20 -7.06
C ALA A 158 -16.18 12.46 -6.32
N LYS A 159 -17.20 12.04 -7.08
CA LYS A 159 -18.30 11.19 -6.65
C LYS A 159 -18.49 10.07 -7.66
N SER A 160 -18.60 8.86 -7.18
CA SER A 160 -18.77 7.67 -8.00
C SER A 160 -19.59 6.63 -7.25
N THR A 161 -20.20 5.70 -7.98
CA THR A 161 -20.60 4.41 -7.39
C THR A 161 -19.49 3.39 -7.63
N ILE A 162 -19.53 2.29 -6.88
CA ILE A 162 -18.56 1.21 -7.05
C ILE A 162 -19.30 -0.08 -7.36
N SER A 163 -19.09 -0.62 -8.55
CA SER A 163 -19.62 -1.91 -8.98
C SER A 163 -18.64 -3.05 -8.72
N ILE A 164 -19.19 -4.27 -8.57
CA ILE A 164 -18.39 -5.50 -8.46
C ILE A 164 -18.26 -6.13 -9.84
N LEU A 165 -17.04 -6.20 -10.38
CA LEU A 165 -16.73 -6.88 -11.63
C LEU A 165 -16.13 -8.25 -11.34
N THR A 166 -16.90 -9.30 -11.66
CA THR A 166 -16.45 -10.70 -11.58
C THR A 166 -16.04 -11.21 -12.96
N SER A 167 -15.47 -12.42 -13.04
CA SER A 167 -15.25 -13.11 -14.32
C SER A 167 -16.54 -13.33 -15.13
N SER A 168 -17.70 -13.37 -14.47
CA SER A 168 -19.03 -13.50 -15.08
C SER A 168 -19.69 -12.17 -15.45
N GLY A 169 -18.96 -11.05 -15.33
CA GLY A 169 -19.43 -9.69 -15.54
C GLY A 169 -19.80 -8.96 -14.25
N THR A 170 -20.42 -7.79 -14.40
CA THR A 170 -20.82 -6.94 -13.28
C THR A 170 -21.95 -7.56 -12.47
N LYS A 171 -21.80 -7.61 -11.15
CA LYS A 171 -22.75 -8.23 -10.22
C LYS A 171 -23.01 -7.32 -9.02
N GLY A 172 -23.89 -6.33 -9.18
CA GLY A 172 -24.23 -5.40 -8.11
C GLY A 172 -23.09 -4.47 -7.74
N GLY A 173 -23.11 -3.93 -6.52
CA GLY A 173 -22.14 -2.93 -6.09
C GLY A 173 -22.00 -2.79 -4.58
N VAL A 174 -21.20 -1.81 -4.19
CA VAL A 174 -20.82 -1.59 -2.80
C VAL A 174 -21.81 -0.65 -2.12
N LEU A 175 -22.31 -1.07 -0.96
CA LEU A 175 -23.23 -0.28 -0.15
C LEU A 175 -22.49 0.70 0.77
N THR A 176 -23.27 1.55 1.45
CA THR A 176 -22.75 2.63 2.30
C THR A 176 -21.88 2.15 3.47
N SER A 177 -21.98 0.87 3.85
CA SER A 177 -21.17 0.20 4.88
C SER A 177 -19.90 -0.49 4.34
N GLY A 178 -19.64 -0.46 3.04
CA GLY A 178 -18.52 -1.18 2.43
C GLY A 178 -18.81 -2.65 2.10
N THR A 179 -20.07 -3.07 2.13
CA THR A 179 -20.50 -4.45 1.85
C THR A 179 -21.03 -4.61 0.43
N TRP A 180 -20.81 -5.77 -0.17
CA TRP A 180 -21.34 -6.15 -1.47
C TRP A 180 -22.82 -6.52 -1.38
N SER A 181 -23.65 -5.93 -2.25
CA SER A 181 -25.04 -6.33 -2.45
C SER A 181 -25.49 -6.16 -3.91
N VAL A 182 -26.64 -6.73 -4.26
CA VAL A 182 -27.34 -6.48 -5.54
C VAL A 182 -28.34 -5.30 -5.44
N GLN A 183 -28.42 -4.68 -4.26
CA GLN A 183 -29.18 -3.44 -4.05
C GLN A 183 -28.47 -2.24 -4.68
N THR A 184 -29.15 -1.09 -4.69
CA THR A 184 -28.60 0.17 -5.24
C THR A 184 -27.26 0.51 -4.56
N PRO A 185 -26.17 0.64 -5.34
CA PRO A 185 -24.86 1.02 -4.82
C PRO A 185 -24.89 2.39 -4.13
N ALA A 186 -24.01 2.57 -3.16
CA ALA A 186 -23.85 3.86 -2.50
C ALA A 186 -22.97 4.78 -3.33
N THR A 187 -23.18 6.08 -3.17
CA THR A 187 -22.25 7.10 -3.67
C THR A 187 -21.07 7.22 -2.72
N PHE A 188 -19.88 7.11 -3.28
CA PHE A 188 -18.60 7.35 -2.61
C PHE A 188 -18.09 8.72 -2.99
N THR A 189 -17.52 9.42 -2.03
CA THR A 189 -16.79 10.67 -2.26
C THR A 189 -15.31 10.38 -2.15
N ALA A 190 -14.58 10.58 -3.26
CA ALA A 190 -13.14 10.45 -3.30
C ALA A 190 -12.49 11.81 -2.96
N THR A 191 -11.57 11.81 -2.00
CA THR A 191 -10.82 12.99 -1.59
C THR A 191 -9.33 12.70 -1.68
N THR A 192 -8.59 13.51 -2.44
CA THR A 192 -7.14 13.36 -2.59
C THR A 192 -6.46 13.27 -1.23
N SER A 193 -5.58 12.28 -1.08
CA SER A 193 -4.81 12.05 0.15
C SER A 193 -3.48 11.40 -0.18
N GLY A 194 -2.38 12.14 0.01
CA GLY A 194 -1.04 11.66 -0.35
C GLY A 194 -0.91 11.31 -1.83
N SER A 195 -0.41 10.10 -2.12
CA SER A 195 -0.28 9.56 -3.49
C SER A 195 -1.53 8.89 -4.04
N GLY A 196 -2.64 8.93 -3.28
CA GLY A 196 -3.90 8.31 -3.63
C GLY A 196 -5.07 9.14 -3.13
N PHE A 197 -6.08 8.48 -2.60
CA PHE A 197 -7.28 9.14 -2.11
C PHE A 197 -7.98 8.36 -1.00
N THR A 198 -8.73 9.09 -0.19
CA THR A 198 -9.65 8.52 0.79
C THR A 198 -11.04 8.40 0.18
N LEU A 199 -11.80 7.40 0.62
CA LEU A 199 -13.19 7.23 0.26
C LEU A 199 -14.08 7.49 1.46
N LYS A 200 -15.23 8.13 1.22
CA LYS A 200 -16.24 8.39 2.24
C LYS A 200 -17.64 8.13 1.69
N THR A 201 -18.49 7.52 2.51
CA THR A 201 -19.93 7.38 2.24
C THR A 201 -20.74 8.29 3.17
N SER A 202 -22.07 8.24 3.03
CA SER A 202 -22.97 8.88 3.99
C SER A 202 -22.83 8.34 5.42
N LYS A 203 -22.29 7.14 5.63
CA LYS A 203 -22.06 6.56 6.97
C LYS A 203 -20.72 6.92 7.59
N GLY A 204 -19.77 7.44 6.82
CA GLY A 204 -18.46 7.85 7.32
C GLY A 204 -17.33 7.41 6.41
N ASN A 205 -16.11 7.43 6.95
CA ASN A 205 -14.91 7.12 6.21
C ASN A 205 -14.88 5.65 5.83
N CYS A 206 -14.23 5.33 4.72
CA CYS A 206 -13.94 3.97 4.31
C CYS A 206 -12.50 3.62 4.59
N GLY A 207 -12.28 2.37 4.99
CA GLY A 207 -10.96 1.86 5.32
C GLY A 207 -10.90 0.35 5.20
N VAL A 208 -9.69 -0.17 5.28
CA VAL A 208 -9.43 -1.61 5.37
C VAL A 208 -8.89 -1.92 6.75
N SER A 209 -9.57 -2.82 7.47
CA SER A 209 -9.17 -3.30 8.80
C SER A 209 -9.25 -4.82 8.84
N GLY A 210 -8.18 -5.49 9.29
CA GLY A 210 -8.12 -6.96 9.28
C GLY A 210 -8.30 -7.58 7.89
N GLY A 211 -7.97 -6.83 6.83
CA GLY A 211 -8.18 -7.22 5.43
C GLY A 211 -9.62 -7.02 4.92
N GLN A 212 -10.56 -6.54 5.75
CA GLN A 212 -11.94 -6.25 5.34
C GLN A 212 -12.09 -4.78 4.94
N PHE A 213 -12.72 -4.53 3.80
CA PHE A 213 -13.14 -3.19 3.38
C PHE A 213 -14.45 -2.80 4.06
N GLU A 214 -14.44 -1.68 4.77
CA GLU A 214 -15.57 -1.20 5.58
C GLU A 214 -15.74 0.31 5.46
N CYS A 215 -16.97 0.81 5.65
CA CYS A 215 -17.24 2.23 5.73
C CYS A 215 -18.15 2.56 6.92
N GLY A 216 -17.80 3.58 7.69
CA GLY A 216 -18.56 3.96 8.88
C GLY A 216 -17.94 5.09 9.70
N SER A 217 -18.65 5.54 10.72
CA SER A 217 -18.23 6.66 11.56
C SER A 217 -17.07 6.33 12.50
N GLY A 218 -16.85 5.04 12.78
CA GLY A 218 -15.73 4.54 13.58
C GLY A 218 -14.60 3.91 12.75
N VAL A 219 -14.70 3.97 11.42
CA VAL A 219 -13.70 3.38 10.53
C VAL A 219 -12.56 4.37 10.30
N SER A 220 -11.34 3.92 10.55
CA SER A 220 -10.13 4.67 10.20
C SER A 220 -10.00 4.76 8.69
N SER A 221 -9.78 5.97 8.18
CA SER A 221 -9.69 6.19 6.73
C SER A 221 -8.42 5.55 6.17
N SER A 222 -8.57 4.72 5.13
CA SER A 222 -7.43 4.19 4.38
C SER A 222 -7.17 5.00 3.11
N VAL A 223 -5.93 4.97 2.64
CA VAL A 223 -5.57 5.55 1.33
C VAL A 223 -5.69 4.47 0.27
N PHE A 224 -6.51 4.74 -0.72
CA PHE A 224 -6.74 3.90 -1.89
C PHE A 224 -6.04 4.48 -3.10
N GLY A 225 -5.74 3.64 -4.06
CA GLY A 225 -5.33 4.03 -5.39
C GLY A 225 -6.41 3.71 -6.42
N ALA A 226 -6.13 4.06 -7.67
CA ALA A 226 -6.88 3.57 -8.80
C ALA A 226 -5.92 3.17 -9.91
N THR A 227 -6.31 2.16 -10.69
CA THR A 227 -5.58 1.76 -11.90
C THR A 227 -6.56 1.50 -13.03
N THR A 228 -6.20 1.87 -14.25
CA THR A 228 -7.02 1.57 -15.42
C THR A 228 -6.69 0.17 -15.94
N SER A 229 -7.72 -0.63 -16.19
CA SER A 229 -7.62 -1.94 -16.85
C SER A 229 -8.64 -2.00 -17.98
N GLY A 230 -8.17 -1.86 -19.22
CA GLY A 230 -9.04 -1.66 -20.37
C GLY A 230 -9.81 -0.35 -20.25
N GLU A 231 -11.14 -0.43 -20.30
CA GLU A 231 -12.06 0.72 -20.15
C GLU A 231 -12.43 0.99 -18.69
N ASN A 232 -12.08 0.09 -17.77
CA ASN A 232 -12.50 0.17 -16.37
C ASN A 232 -11.45 0.87 -15.50
N LEU A 233 -11.92 1.74 -14.61
CA LEU A 233 -11.12 2.32 -13.55
C LEU A 233 -11.30 1.50 -12.27
N LEU A 234 -10.27 0.74 -11.89
CA LEU A 234 -10.32 -0.18 -10.76
C LEU A 234 -9.83 0.49 -9.48
N LEU A 235 -10.55 0.30 -8.37
CA LEU A 235 -10.04 0.63 -7.04
C LEU A 235 -8.87 -0.27 -6.71
N THR A 236 -7.82 0.30 -6.13
CA THR A 236 -6.69 -0.46 -5.58
C THR A 236 -6.49 -0.15 -4.11
N PHE A 237 -6.06 -1.15 -3.37
CA PHE A 237 -5.57 -1.01 -2.01
C PHE A 237 -4.18 -1.65 -1.94
N GLN A 238 -3.19 -0.94 -1.39
CA GLN A 238 -1.79 -1.39 -1.38
C GLN A 238 -1.23 -1.75 -2.77
N GLY A 239 -1.76 -1.12 -3.83
CA GLY A 239 -1.37 -1.39 -5.22
C GLY A 239 -1.93 -2.68 -5.82
N SER A 240 -2.81 -3.40 -5.12
CA SER A 240 -3.58 -4.53 -5.65
C SER A 240 -5.02 -4.10 -5.97
N SER A 241 -5.57 -4.58 -7.09
CA SER A 241 -6.99 -4.45 -7.45
C SER A 241 -7.81 -5.68 -7.08
N GLU A 242 -7.21 -6.67 -6.42
CA GLU A 242 -7.87 -7.93 -6.08
C GLU A 242 -8.69 -7.79 -4.80
N PHE A 243 -9.96 -8.17 -4.87
CA PHE A 243 -10.87 -8.28 -3.75
C PHE A 243 -11.61 -9.61 -3.80
N THR A 244 -12.06 -10.08 -2.64
CA THR A 244 -12.68 -11.39 -2.49
C THR A 244 -13.80 -11.39 -1.45
N ALA A 245 -14.76 -12.30 -1.60
CA ALA A 245 -15.90 -12.47 -0.69
C ALA A 245 -16.29 -13.94 -0.53
N SER A 246 -17.05 -14.23 0.52
CA SER A 246 -17.48 -15.60 0.85
C SER A 246 -18.54 -16.17 -0.10
N SER A 247 -19.24 -15.32 -0.86
CA SER A 247 -20.35 -15.73 -1.73
C SER A 247 -20.86 -14.54 -2.56
N VAL A 248 -21.54 -14.84 -3.68
CA VAL A 248 -22.32 -13.85 -4.43
C VAL A 248 -23.62 -13.52 -3.68
N PRO A 249 -23.92 -12.23 -3.38
CA PRO A 249 -25.17 -11.85 -2.72
C PRO A 249 -26.39 -12.07 -3.62
N SER A 250 -27.54 -12.31 -2.99
CA SER A 250 -28.86 -12.31 -3.64
C SER A 250 -29.90 -11.61 -2.77
N GLY A 251 -30.95 -11.05 -3.39
CA GLY A 251 -31.99 -10.31 -2.71
C GLY A 251 -31.42 -9.13 -1.90
N THR A 252 -31.67 -9.12 -0.58
CA THR A 252 -31.21 -8.07 0.33
C THR A 252 -29.92 -8.42 1.08
N ALA A 253 -29.27 -9.54 0.72
CA ALA A 253 -28.05 -9.97 1.38
C ALA A 253 -26.92 -8.93 1.21
N GLN A 254 -26.14 -8.75 2.27
CA GLN A 254 -24.95 -7.89 2.29
C GLN A 254 -23.77 -8.75 2.71
N ILE A 255 -22.75 -8.83 1.87
CA ILE A 255 -21.57 -9.68 2.09
C ILE A 255 -20.35 -8.81 2.33
N ALA A 256 -19.52 -9.18 3.28
CA ALA A 256 -18.27 -8.49 3.57
C ALA A 256 -17.28 -8.65 2.41
N ILE A 257 -16.61 -7.55 2.06
CA ILE A 257 -15.58 -7.48 1.02
C ILE A 257 -14.22 -7.52 1.71
N PHE A 258 -13.31 -8.34 1.20
CA PHE A 258 -11.95 -8.44 1.71
C PHE A 258 -10.95 -8.15 0.60
N THR A 259 -9.78 -7.63 0.95
CA THR A 259 -8.67 -7.40 0.02
C THR A 259 -7.94 -8.71 -0.28
N GLY A 260 -7.41 -8.85 -1.49
CA GLY A 260 -6.72 -10.05 -1.96
C GLY A 260 -7.66 -11.08 -2.56
N SER A 261 -7.22 -12.34 -2.58
CA SER A 261 -7.91 -13.49 -3.16
C SER A 261 -8.02 -14.63 -2.15
N GLY A 262 -8.82 -15.66 -2.46
CA GLY A 262 -8.85 -16.90 -1.69
C GLY A 262 -10.08 -17.12 -0.82
N LYS A 263 -11.14 -16.33 -1.01
CA LYS A 263 -12.50 -16.76 -0.64
C LYS A 263 -13.20 -17.35 -1.86
N SER A 264 -14.50 -17.60 -1.76
CA SER A 264 -15.25 -18.29 -2.80
C SER A 264 -15.41 -17.48 -4.08
N GLU A 265 -15.36 -16.15 -4.00
CA GLU A 265 -15.57 -15.25 -5.14
C GLU A 265 -14.49 -14.18 -5.17
N ASP A 266 -13.71 -14.14 -6.25
CA ASP A 266 -12.70 -13.10 -6.52
C ASP A 266 -13.21 -12.11 -7.57
N PHE A 267 -12.94 -10.83 -7.36
CA PHE A 267 -13.48 -9.74 -8.18
C PHE A 267 -12.62 -8.47 -8.11
N ASN A 268 -12.94 -7.52 -8.98
CA ASN A 268 -12.42 -6.17 -8.92
C ASN A 268 -13.54 -5.17 -8.58
N LEU A 269 -13.16 -4.08 -7.94
CA LEU A 269 -14.03 -2.96 -7.64
C LEU A 269 -13.85 -1.89 -8.73
N VAL A 270 -14.91 -1.55 -9.44
CA VAL A 270 -14.89 -0.62 -10.58
C VAL A 270 -15.59 0.67 -10.20
N PHE A 271 -14.98 1.80 -10.50
CA PHE A 271 -15.64 3.10 -10.37
C PHE A 271 -16.57 3.36 -11.54
N ASP A 272 -17.81 3.71 -11.23
CA ASP A 272 -18.81 4.16 -12.19
C ASP A 272 -19.22 5.60 -11.88
N ASP A 273 -19.57 6.37 -12.91
CA ASP A 273 -20.11 7.71 -12.73
C ASP A 273 -21.40 7.66 -11.90
N ALA A 274 -21.50 8.54 -10.90
CA ALA A 274 -22.62 8.61 -9.95
C ALA A 274 -23.78 9.50 -10.44
#